data_AF-A0A9E1T7D1-F1
#
_entry.id   AF-A0A9E1T7D1-F1
#
_cell.length_a   1.000
_cell.length_b   1.000
_cell.length_c   1.000
_cell.angle_alpha   90.00
_cell.angle_beta   90.00
_cell.angle_gamma   90.00
#
_symmetry.space_group_name_H-M   'P 1'
#
loop_
_entity.id
_entity.type
_entity.pdbx_description
1 polymer ?
#
loop_
_entity_poly.entity_id
_entity_poly.type
_entity_poly.pdbx_seq_one_letter_code
_entity_poly.pdbx_strand_id
1 'polypeptide(L)'
;MNAPIAPVQQLFWRACETMLMDHTNPWELDEALVAWGYGLGPCEAQDLVGLDVIMRNWCGDQPSPILARMVAEGRLGKKVSWGFYRYPGGGGTVIDPLIEDLILEEAWFAKRPRVPLEGAALVTRLHELVADDLRSEQQAAVALLHFPVGRWPDAL
;
A
#
# COMPACT_ATOMS: atom_id res chain seq x y z
N MET A 1 18.70 -12.83 -6.28
CA MET A 1 19.17 -12.29 -4.99
C MET A 1 17.99 -11.55 -4.37
N ASN A 2 17.42 -12.07 -3.28
CA ASN A 2 16.32 -11.37 -2.57
C ASN A 2 16.95 -10.47 -1.51
N ALA A 3 17.00 -9.17 -1.77
CA ALA A 3 17.30 -8.20 -0.73
C ALA A 3 16.08 -8.06 0.20
N PRO A 4 16.29 -7.87 1.51
CA PRO A 4 15.18 -7.53 2.41
C PRO A 4 14.54 -6.21 1.97
N ILE A 5 13.23 -6.08 2.20
CA ILE A 5 12.53 -4.80 2.01
C ILE A 5 13.15 -3.78 2.97
N ALA A 6 13.40 -2.56 2.49
CA ALA A 6 13.95 -1.51 3.34
C ALA A 6 12.99 -1.19 4.51
N PRO A 7 13.48 -0.88 5.72
CA PRO A 7 12.62 -0.64 6.87
C PRO A 7 11.53 0.41 6.62
N VAL A 8 11.87 1.60 6.11
CA VAL A 8 10.89 2.64 5.76
C VAL A 8 9.83 2.16 4.77
N GLN A 9 10.20 1.31 3.80
CA GLN A 9 9.26 0.77 2.81
C GLN A 9 8.30 -0.23 3.43
N GLN A 10 8.80 -1.09 4.32
CA GLN A 10 7.97 -2.04 5.03
C GLN A 10 6.98 -1.34 5.99
N LEU A 11 7.46 -0.32 6.73
CA LEU A 11 6.62 0.46 7.65
C LEU A 11 5.55 1.24 6.88
N PHE A 12 5.91 1.84 5.75
CA PHE A 12 4.96 2.53 4.89
C PHE A 12 3.87 1.60 4.35
N TRP A 13 4.23 0.41 3.86
CA TRP A 13 3.23 -0.56 3.39
C TRP A 13 2.34 -1.09 4.52
N ARG A 14 2.89 -1.33 5.72
CA ARG A 14 2.08 -1.67 6.91
C ARG A 14 1.06 -0.58 7.27
N ALA A 15 1.47 0.68 7.18
CA ALA A 15 0.57 1.80 7.40
C ALA A 15 -0.51 1.86 6.32
N CYS A 16 -0.17 1.62 5.05
CA CYS A 16 -1.14 1.52 3.97
C CYS A 16 -2.14 0.38 4.21
N GLU A 17 -1.69 -0.81 4.60
CA GLU A 17 -2.57 -1.93 4.94
C GLU A 17 -3.51 -1.59 6.11
N THR A 18 -3.02 -0.85 7.11
CA THR A 18 -3.85 -0.32 8.19
C THR A 18 -4.93 0.62 7.66
N MET A 19 -4.58 1.52 6.74
CA MET A 19 -5.55 2.40 6.07
C MET A 19 -6.61 1.61 5.29
N LEU A 20 -6.23 0.55 4.58
CA LEU A 20 -7.17 -0.31 3.86
C LEU A 20 -8.14 -1.03 4.82
N MET A 21 -7.61 -1.58 5.91
CA MET A 21 -8.41 -2.30 6.90
C MET A 21 -9.38 -1.40 7.65
N ASP A 22 -9.01 -0.15 7.91
CA ASP A 22 -9.75 0.74 8.80
C ASP A 22 -10.62 1.76 8.04
N HIS A 23 -10.21 2.18 6.84
CA HIS A 23 -10.71 3.42 6.27
C HIS A 23 -11.14 3.37 4.80
N THR A 24 -10.47 2.62 3.93
CA THR A 24 -10.63 2.82 2.46
C THR A 24 -10.36 1.56 1.63
N ASN A 25 -10.33 1.69 0.31
CA ASN A 25 -9.97 0.67 -0.66
C ASN A 25 -8.66 1.08 -1.40
N PRO A 26 -8.05 0.18 -2.19
CA PRO A 26 -6.74 0.43 -2.80
C PRO A 26 -6.71 1.63 -3.74
N TRP A 27 -7.76 1.81 -4.56
CA TRP A 27 -7.78 2.85 -5.58
C TRP A 27 -8.01 4.24 -5.00
N GLU A 28 -8.85 4.38 -3.97
CA GLU A 28 -9.01 5.66 -3.27
C GLU A 28 -7.73 6.08 -2.54
N LEU A 29 -7.02 5.13 -1.92
CA LEU A 29 -5.74 5.42 -1.26
C LEU A 29 -4.67 5.85 -2.26
N ASP A 30 -4.52 5.08 -3.35
CA ASP A 30 -3.57 5.40 -4.42
C ASP A 30 -3.91 6.74 -5.07
N GLU A 31 -5.18 6.99 -5.40
CA GLU A 31 -5.65 8.25 -6.00
C GLU A 31 -5.36 9.43 -5.06
N ALA A 32 -5.67 9.31 -3.78
CA ALA A 32 -5.44 10.37 -2.80
C ALA A 32 -3.94 10.72 -2.69
N LEU A 33 -3.06 9.71 -2.65
CA LEU A 33 -1.62 9.93 -2.53
C LEU A 33 -1.01 10.50 -3.82
N VAL A 34 -1.43 10.00 -4.98
CA VAL A 34 -0.98 10.54 -6.28
C VAL A 34 -1.46 11.97 -6.45
N ALA A 35 -2.72 12.27 -6.14
CA ALA A 35 -3.26 13.63 -6.18
C ALA A 35 -2.52 14.58 -5.22
N TRP A 36 -2.05 14.08 -4.07
CA TRP A 36 -1.23 14.85 -3.15
C TRP A 36 0.20 15.10 -3.66
N GLY A 37 0.75 14.19 -4.47
CA GLY A 37 2.03 14.36 -5.15
C GLY A 37 2.96 13.16 -5.16
N TYR A 38 2.54 11.98 -4.70
CA TYR A 38 3.32 10.76 -4.89
C TYR A 38 3.43 10.42 -6.38
N GLY A 39 4.61 9.97 -6.80
CA GLY A 39 4.82 9.57 -8.20
C GLY A 39 4.07 8.30 -8.59
N LEU A 40 3.75 7.44 -7.61
CA LEU A 40 3.02 6.21 -7.77
C LEU A 40 2.30 5.86 -6.47
N GLY A 41 1.08 5.34 -6.57
CA GLY A 41 0.32 4.86 -5.42
C GLY A 41 0.94 3.61 -4.77
N PRO A 42 0.86 3.45 -3.43
CA PRO A 42 1.42 2.31 -2.73
C PRO A 42 0.91 0.95 -3.19
N CYS A 43 -0.38 0.80 -3.54
CA CYS A 43 -0.94 -0.48 -3.96
C CYS A 43 -0.43 -0.86 -5.35
N GLU A 44 -0.42 0.08 -6.29
CA GLU A 44 0.19 -0.16 -7.60
C GLU A 44 1.71 -0.42 -7.52
N ALA A 45 2.42 0.26 -6.62
CA ALA A 45 3.84 0.03 -6.37
C ALA A 45 4.10 -1.41 -5.86
N GLN A 46 3.24 -1.92 -4.97
CA GLN A 46 3.34 -3.29 -4.49
C GLN A 46 3.08 -4.31 -5.61
N ASP A 47 2.11 -4.05 -6.49
CA ASP A 47 1.84 -4.90 -7.64
C ASP A 47 3.00 -4.93 -8.66
N LEU A 48 3.78 -3.85 -8.78
CA LEU A 48 5.01 -3.82 -9.56
C LEU A 48 6.10 -4.71 -8.98
N VAL A 49 6.26 -4.71 -7.66
CA VAL A 49 7.26 -5.54 -6.96
C VAL A 49 6.86 -7.02 -6.99
N GLY A 50 5.57 -7.29 -6.82
CA GLY A 50 4.99 -8.62 -6.74
C GLY A 50 4.72 -9.05 -5.29
N LEU A 51 3.46 -9.38 -5.01
CA LEU A 51 2.97 -9.59 -3.64
C LEU A 51 3.59 -10.81 -2.95
N ASP A 52 3.90 -11.87 -3.70
CA ASP A 52 4.64 -13.03 -3.18
C ASP A 52 6.08 -12.71 -2.81
N VAL A 53 6.73 -11.82 -3.57
CA VAL A 53 8.09 -11.36 -3.26
C VAL A 53 8.07 -10.53 -1.99
N ILE A 54 7.06 -9.66 -1.84
CA ILE A 54 6.85 -8.86 -0.63
C ILE A 54 6.65 -9.77 0.58
N MET A 55 5.70 -10.71 0.49
CA MET A 55 5.38 -11.64 1.58
C MET A 55 6.60 -12.48 1.99
N ARG A 56 7.40 -12.96 1.02
CA ARG A 56 8.61 -13.76 1.29
C ARG A 56 9.71 -12.96 1.99
N ASN A 57 9.85 -11.68 1.67
CA ASN A 57 10.90 -10.81 2.21
C ASN A 57 10.43 -9.97 3.40
N TRP A 58 9.24 -10.26 3.93
CA TRP A 58 8.68 -9.58 5.09
C TRP A 58 9.45 -9.97 6.35
N CYS A 59 9.82 -8.97 7.17
CA CYS A 59 10.57 -9.18 8.41
C CYS A 59 9.79 -8.72 9.65
N GLY A 60 10.04 -9.37 10.80
CA GLY A 60 9.36 -9.05 12.06
C GLY A 60 7.99 -9.69 12.18
N ASP A 61 6.97 -8.89 12.50
CA ASP A 61 5.58 -9.37 12.65
C ASP A 61 5.03 -10.02 11.37
N GLN A 62 3.99 -10.83 11.55
CA GLN A 62 3.30 -11.49 10.45
C GLN A 62 2.85 -10.48 9.38
N PRO A 63 2.89 -10.86 8.09
CA PRO A 63 2.25 -10.09 7.02
C PRO A 63 0.77 -9.81 7.34
N SER A 64 0.21 -8.74 6.78
CA SER A 64 -1.22 -8.47 6.97
C SER A 64 -2.09 -9.63 6.46
N PRO A 65 -3.29 -9.80 7.02
CA PRO A 65 -4.26 -10.75 6.49
C PRO A 65 -4.60 -10.48 5.02
N ILE A 66 -4.62 -9.21 4.59
CA ILE A 66 -4.83 -8.83 3.19
C ILE A 66 -3.75 -9.44 2.30
N LEU A 67 -2.47 -9.15 2.58
CA LEU A 67 -1.34 -9.63 1.77
C LEU A 67 -1.30 -11.16 1.76
N ALA A 68 -1.47 -11.79 2.92
CA ALA A 68 -1.48 -13.24 3.03
C ALA A 68 -2.57 -13.88 2.17
N ARG A 69 -3.81 -13.35 2.21
CA ARG A 69 -4.92 -13.88 1.43
C ARG A 69 -4.77 -13.60 -0.06
N MET A 70 -4.32 -12.41 -0.44
CA MET A 70 -4.05 -12.08 -1.85
C MET A 70 -3.05 -13.05 -2.47
N VAL A 71 -1.93 -13.34 -1.77
CA VAL A 71 -0.94 -14.31 -2.26
C VAL A 71 -1.53 -15.72 -2.33
N ALA A 72 -2.33 -16.13 -1.34
CA ALA A 72 -2.99 -17.44 -1.33
C ALA A 72 -4.00 -17.60 -2.49
N GLU A 73 -4.67 -16.53 -2.90
CA GLU A 73 -5.59 -16.50 -4.05
C GLU A 73 -4.88 -16.33 -5.41
N GLY A 74 -3.54 -16.23 -5.43
CA GLY A 74 -2.76 -16.10 -6.66
C GLY A 74 -2.75 -14.68 -7.24
N ARG A 75 -3.13 -13.68 -6.45
CA ARG A 75 -2.97 -12.25 -6.79
C ARG A 75 -1.52 -11.87 -6.52
N LEU A 76 -0.67 -11.94 -7.53
CA LEU A 76 0.79 -11.75 -7.40
C LEU A 76 1.29 -10.44 -8.02
N GLY A 77 0.38 -9.56 -8.45
CA GLY A 77 0.68 -8.26 -9.06
C GLY A 77 0.78 -8.30 -10.58
N LYS A 78 1.46 -7.30 -11.15
CA LYS A 78 1.56 -7.08 -12.60
C LYS A 78 2.12 -8.27 -13.37
N LYS A 79 3.03 -9.05 -12.76
CA LYS A 79 3.66 -10.21 -13.41
C LYS A 79 2.68 -11.32 -13.81
N VAL A 80 1.54 -11.43 -13.12
CA VAL A 80 0.44 -12.36 -13.45
C VAL A 80 -0.82 -11.63 -13.93
N SER A 81 -0.68 -10.34 -14.24
CA SER A 81 -1.77 -9.44 -14.63
C SER A 81 -2.88 -9.28 -13.58
N TRP A 82 -2.59 -9.61 -12.32
CA TRP A 82 -3.59 -9.70 -11.26
C TRP A 82 -2.98 -9.52 -9.86
N GLY A 83 -3.37 -8.45 -9.17
CA GLY A 83 -2.92 -8.06 -7.84
C GLY A 83 -3.99 -7.28 -7.08
N PHE A 84 -3.63 -6.12 -6.52
CA PHE A 84 -4.58 -5.08 -6.11
C PHE A 84 -5.42 -4.59 -7.30
N TYR A 85 -4.83 -4.58 -8.49
CA TYR A 85 -5.51 -4.24 -9.75
C TYR A 85 -5.47 -5.41 -10.74
N ARG A 86 -6.26 -5.28 -11.81
CA ARG A 86 -6.13 -6.08 -13.04
C ARG A 86 -5.30 -5.31 -14.05
N TYR A 87 -4.50 -6.04 -14.83
CA TYR A 87 -3.62 -5.47 -15.85
C TYR A 87 -3.85 -6.14 -17.22
N PRO A 88 -4.88 -5.73 -17.97
CA PRO A 88 -5.25 -6.38 -19.22
C PRO A 88 -4.31 -5.98 -20.36
N GLY A 89 -3.07 -6.48 -20.39
CA GLY A 89 -2.14 -6.54 -21.55
C GLY A 89 -1.77 -5.25 -22.33
N GLY A 90 -2.47 -4.13 -22.12
CA GLY A 90 -2.42 -2.88 -22.88
C GLY A 90 -1.98 -1.67 -22.06
N GLY A 91 -1.28 -1.92 -20.95
CA GLY A 91 -0.65 -0.86 -20.14
C GLY A 91 -1.57 -0.10 -19.18
N GLY A 92 -2.84 -0.46 -19.07
CA GLY A 92 -3.79 0.14 -18.14
C GLY A 92 -3.92 -0.62 -16.82
N THR A 93 -4.33 0.09 -15.77
CA THR A 93 -4.81 -0.47 -14.50
C THR A 93 -6.33 -0.51 -14.51
N VAL A 94 -6.91 -1.60 -14.01
CA VAL A 94 -8.37 -1.75 -13.90
C VAL A 94 -8.71 -2.18 -12.47
N ILE A 95 -9.69 -1.50 -11.89
CA ILE A 95 -10.22 -1.82 -10.56
C ILE A 95 -10.79 -3.24 -10.55
N ASP A 96 -10.44 -4.01 -9.53
CA ASP A 96 -11.03 -5.31 -9.24
C ASP A 96 -11.87 -5.22 -7.95
N PRO A 97 -13.22 -5.12 -8.06
CA PRO A 97 -14.09 -5.00 -6.89
C PRO A 97 -13.92 -6.12 -5.87
N LEU A 98 -13.48 -7.31 -6.31
CA LEU A 98 -13.23 -8.44 -5.43
C LEU A 98 -12.11 -8.19 -4.40
N ILE A 99 -11.24 -7.21 -4.63
CA ILE A 99 -10.24 -6.80 -3.63
C ILE A 99 -10.88 -6.04 -2.49
N GLU A 100 -11.84 -5.16 -2.79
CA GLU A 100 -12.56 -4.44 -1.75
C GLU A 100 -13.38 -5.40 -0.90
N ASP A 101 -14.05 -6.36 -1.52
CA ASP A 101 -14.75 -7.44 -0.81
C ASP A 101 -13.78 -8.21 0.11
N LEU A 102 -12.62 -8.62 -0.40
CA LEU A 102 -11.58 -9.29 0.39
C LEU A 102 -11.15 -8.44 1.60
N ILE A 103 -10.88 -7.16 1.40
CA ILE A 103 -10.45 -6.25 2.48
C ILE A 103 -11.56 -6.06 3.51
N LEU A 104 -12.81 -5.92 3.07
CA LEU A 104 -13.98 -5.83 3.95
C LEU A 104 -14.14 -7.10 4.80
N GLU A 105 -13.96 -8.27 4.21
CA GLU A 105 -14.00 -9.55 4.91
C GLU A 105 -12.87 -9.70 5.92
N GLU A 106 -11.63 -9.36 5.55
CA GLU A 106 -10.49 -9.41 6.49
C GLU A 106 -10.67 -8.43 7.65
N ALA A 107 -11.17 -7.21 7.39
CA ALA A 107 -11.50 -6.25 8.44
C ALA A 107 -12.57 -6.81 9.39
N TRP A 108 -13.59 -7.47 8.85
CA TRP A 108 -14.62 -8.13 9.64
C TRP A 108 -14.05 -9.26 10.51
N PHE A 109 -13.25 -10.17 9.94
CA PHE A 109 -12.63 -11.28 10.69
C PHE A 109 -11.67 -10.78 11.78
N ALA A 110 -10.93 -9.72 11.49
CA ALA A 110 -10.06 -9.04 12.44
C ALA A 110 -10.82 -8.22 13.50
N LYS A 111 -12.16 -8.13 13.41
CA LYS A 111 -13.03 -7.32 14.27
C LYS A 111 -12.61 -5.85 14.29
N ARG A 112 -12.14 -5.33 13.15
CA ARG A 112 -11.73 -3.94 13.01
C ARG A 112 -12.95 -3.07 12.69
N PRO A 113 -13.27 -2.06 13.52
CA PRO A 113 -14.33 -1.12 13.19
C PRO A 113 -13.86 -0.19 12.07
N ARG A 114 -14.54 -0.24 10.93
CA ARG A 114 -14.22 0.63 9.79
C ARG A 114 -14.89 1.99 9.92
N VAL A 115 -14.10 3.04 9.72
CA VAL A 115 -14.55 4.44 9.67
C VAL A 115 -14.09 5.02 8.34
N PRO A 116 -14.98 5.25 7.37
CA PRO A 116 -14.58 5.77 6.06
C PRO A 116 -13.82 7.09 6.14
N LEU A 117 -12.74 7.21 5.37
CA LEU A 117 -12.00 8.45 5.12
C LEU A 117 -11.79 8.59 3.62
N GLU A 118 -11.71 9.84 3.14
CA GLU A 118 -11.60 10.13 1.70
C GLU A 118 -10.57 11.24 1.44
N GLY A 119 -9.99 11.23 0.24
CA GLY A 119 -9.15 12.30 -0.30
C GLY A 119 -8.04 12.76 0.65
N ALA A 120 -8.00 14.06 0.96
CA ALA A 120 -6.94 14.64 1.79
C ALA A 120 -6.88 14.04 3.21
N ALA A 121 -8.01 13.57 3.77
CA ALA A 121 -8.02 12.97 5.10
C ALA A 121 -7.26 11.64 5.14
N LEU A 122 -7.29 10.86 4.04
CA LEU A 122 -6.49 9.64 3.91
C LEU A 122 -5.00 9.95 3.95
N VAL A 123 -4.58 10.99 3.23
CA VAL A 123 -3.17 11.38 3.16
C VAL A 123 -2.67 11.87 4.50
N THR A 124 -3.42 12.78 5.15
CA THR A 124 -3.10 13.25 6.50
C THR A 124 -2.97 12.07 7.46
N ARG A 125 -3.96 11.18 7.49
CA ARG A 125 -3.95 10.04 8.40
C ARG A 125 -2.80 9.08 8.14
N LEU A 126 -2.48 8.77 6.88
CA LEU A 126 -1.34 7.93 6.55
C LEU A 126 -0.04 8.60 7.01
N HIS A 127 0.15 9.88 6.70
CA HIS A 127 1.36 10.62 7.08
C HIS A 127 1.56 10.73 8.59
N GLU A 128 0.48 10.87 9.37
CA GLU A 128 0.55 10.78 10.84
C GLU A 128 1.14 9.45 11.32
N LEU A 129 0.82 8.34 10.65
CA LEU A 129 1.30 7.00 11.03
C LEU A 129 2.79 6.79 10.71
N VAL A 130 3.34 7.48 9.71
CA VAL A 130 4.69 7.23 9.18
C VAL A 130 5.61 8.45 9.23
N ALA A 131 5.21 9.52 9.91
CA ALA A 131 5.89 10.80 9.92
C ALA A 131 7.38 10.68 10.30
N ASP A 132 7.64 9.95 11.39
CA ASP A 132 8.99 9.76 11.91
C ASP A 132 9.87 8.92 10.98
N ASP A 133 9.30 7.88 10.38
CA ASP A 133 10.00 7.00 9.44
C ASP A 133 10.37 7.74 8.14
N LEU A 134 9.42 8.50 7.59
CA LEU A 134 9.66 9.32 6.40
C LEU A 134 10.74 10.39 6.66
N ARG A 135 10.73 11.01 7.85
CA ARG A 135 11.74 12.01 8.23
C ARG A 135 13.12 11.41 8.46
N SER A 136 13.20 10.22 9.05
CA SER A 136 14.49 9.59 9.36
C SER A 136 15.16 8.99 8.11
N GLU A 137 14.39 8.57 7.11
CA GLU A 137 14.87 7.90 5.90
C GLU A 137 14.54 8.65 4.60
N GLN A 138 14.73 9.97 4.57
CA GLN A 138 14.29 10.83 3.45
C GLN A 138 14.72 10.35 2.06
N GLN A 139 16.00 9.98 1.91
CA GLN A 139 16.53 9.52 0.62
C GLN A 139 15.87 8.21 0.16
N ALA A 140 15.64 7.27 1.10
CA ALA A 140 14.98 6.01 0.80
C ALA A 140 13.48 6.20 0.53
N ALA A 141 12.81 7.10 1.25
CA ALA A 141 11.41 7.44 1.00
C ALA A 141 11.19 8.01 -0.41
N VAL A 142 12.07 8.90 -0.89
CA VAL A 142 12.02 9.39 -2.28
C VAL A 142 12.25 8.26 -3.28
N ALA A 143 13.27 7.43 -3.04
CA ALA A 143 13.68 6.40 -3.99
C ALA A 143 12.74 5.20 -4.06
N LEU A 144 12.13 4.79 -2.94
CA LEU A 144 11.39 3.53 -2.79
C LEU A 144 9.88 3.74 -2.67
N LEU A 145 9.44 4.89 -2.16
CA LEU A 145 8.02 5.19 -1.94
C LEU A 145 7.49 6.21 -2.92
N HIS A 146 8.32 6.66 -3.88
CA HIS A 146 7.97 7.72 -4.82
C HIS A 146 7.51 9.01 -4.13
N PHE A 147 8.08 9.29 -2.94
CA PHE A 147 7.77 10.48 -2.18
C PHE A 147 8.25 11.75 -2.91
N PRO A 148 7.44 12.82 -2.97
CA PRO A 148 7.83 14.07 -3.63
C PRO A 148 8.90 14.85 -2.83
N VAL A 149 10.08 15.02 -3.43
CA VAL A 149 11.26 15.70 -2.83
C VAL A 149 10.98 17.08 -2.24
N GLY A 150 9.99 17.82 -2.77
CA GLY A 150 9.66 19.18 -2.34
C GLY A 150 8.49 19.29 -1.37
N ARG A 151 7.95 18.18 -0.87
CA ARG A 151 6.82 18.19 0.09
C ARG A 151 7.16 17.48 1.39
N TRP A 152 8.42 17.55 1.80
CA TRP A 152 8.75 17.21 3.17
C TRP A 152 7.90 18.06 4.10
N PRO A 153 7.19 17.45 5.05
CA PRO A 153 6.43 18.23 6.00
C PRO A 153 7.40 18.99 6.88
N ASP A 154 7.50 20.31 6.67
CA ASP A 154 8.23 21.21 7.58
C ASP A 154 7.57 21.25 8.97
N ALA A 155 6.32 20.78 9.08
CA ALA A 155 5.61 20.47 10.32
C ALA A 155 4.54 19.39 10.04
N LEU A 156 4.79 18.15 10.48
CA LEU A 156 3.74 17.22 10.91
C LEU A 156 3.66 17.31 12.43
#